data_AF-A0AAC8XJC0-F1
#
_entry.id   AF-A0AAC8XJC0-F1
#
_cell.length_a   1.000
_cell.length_b   1.000
_cell.length_c   1.000
_cell.angle_alpha   90.00
_cell.angle_beta   90.00
_cell.angle_gamma   90.00
#
_symmetry.space_group_name_H-M   'P 1'
#
loop_
_entity.id
_entity.type
_entity.pdbx_description
1 polymer ?
#
loop_
_entity_poly.entity_id
_entity_poly.type
_entity_poly.pdbx_seq_one_letter_code
_entity_poly.pdbx_strand_id
1 'polypeptide(L)'
;MEGMFPTLPKASGEYKTIFIEPIALSGERIAACAIARLSTGEHKVMQTIPSATLICMYGAQAKAMEGLIRTVINDANAWLDNKLPLSEYQPPFSNTFSSEAYTLNADSVDQVLKASIQNTASLAPVNFEEEEPEVVETRRGSGGLAKRFVAKVKGSVIDLSPNLSKNFNVKIGGMHKYHFIGNGYAANLGAMNPAMPYNSVNEAKRLLWDLAVVDQYDWTIEEQELIIYMPEDDNITYSKKQYEKAKDTLARFEDEADQKSIRLITTSSSFSARDRLIKAA
;
A
#
# COMPACT_ATOMS: atom_id res chain seq x y z
N MET A 1 32.48 29.24 23.22
CA MET A 1 31.17 28.61 22.98
C MET A 1 31.39 27.12 23.13
N GLU A 2 31.13 26.58 24.31
CA GLU A 2 31.17 25.12 24.53
C GLU A 2 30.07 24.51 23.68
N GLY A 3 30.47 23.72 22.68
CA GLY A 3 29.53 22.91 21.91
C GLY A 3 28.92 21.90 22.86
N MET A 4 27.67 22.12 23.24
CA MET A 4 26.93 21.25 24.12
C MET A 4 26.84 19.87 23.45
N PHE A 5 27.62 18.90 23.93
CA PHE A 5 27.54 17.53 23.46
C PHE A 5 26.12 17.01 23.73
N PRO A 6 25.51 16.28 22.78
CA PRO A 6 24.20 15.70 23.00
C PRO A 6 24.23 14.80 24.23
N THR A 7 23.15 14.83 25.00
CA THR A 7 22.99 13.96 26.16
C THR A 7 23.08 12.50 25.74
N LEU A 8 23.91 11.72 26.45
CA LEU A 8 24.02 10.28 26.23
C LEU A 8 22.64 9.62 26.44
N PRO A 9 22.25 8.66 25.57
CA PRO A 9 21.02 7.90 25.75
C PRO A 9 21.01 7.20 27.11
N LYS A 10 19.84 7.11 27.72
CA LYS A 10 19.69 6.60 29.10
C LYS A 10 19.55 5.08 29.15
N ALA A 11 19.25 4.46 28.01
CA ALA A 11 19.09 3.02 27.87
C ALA A 11 19.93 2.46 26.73
N SER A 12 20.21 1.16 26.82
CA SER A 12 20.84 0.37 25.78
C SER A 12 19.81 -0.59 25.21
N GLY A 13 19.82 -0.77 23.90
CA GLY A 13 19.03 -1.76 23.21
C GLY A 13 19.91 -2.81 22.55
N GLU A 14 19.29 -3.94 22.23
CA GLU A 14 19.84 -4.98 21.39
C GLU A 14 18.85 -5.36 20.28
N TYR A 15 19.38 -5.70 19.12
CA TYR A 15 18.58 -6.20 18.00
C TYR A 15 19.18 -7.43 17.36
N LYS A 16 18.29 -8.17 16.70
CA LYS A 16 18.63 -9.33 15.87
C LYS A 16 17.72 -9.32 14.65
N THR A 17 18.23 -9.79 13.52
CA THR A 17 17.44 -9.95 12.29
C THR A 17 17.31 -11.41 11.96
N ILE A 18 16.08 -11.83 11.65
CA ILE A 18 15.83 -13.17 11.14
C ILE A 18 15.70 -13.10 9.63
N PHE A 19 16.44 -13.95 8.96
CA PHE A 19 16.42 -14.12 7.53
C PHE A 19 15.70 -15.41 7.16
N ILE A 20 15.01 -15.39 6.02
CA ILE A 20 14.49 -16.58 5.37
C ILE A 20 15.26 -16.78 4.07
N GLU A 21 15.62 -18.03 3.80
CA GLU A 21 16.04 -18.49 2.47
C GLU A 21 14.80 -19.04 1.74
N PRO A 22 14.22 -18.28 0.78
CA PRO A 22 12.95 -18.64 0.15
C PRO A 22 13.06 -19.87 -0.74
N ILE A 23 14.21 -20.01 -1.41
CA ILE A 23 14.57 -21.14 -2.24
C ILE A 23 15.70 -21.86 -1.52
N ALA A 24 15.43 -23.04 -0.99
CA ALA A 24 16.41 -23.81 -0.25
C ALA A 24 17.69 -24.04 -1.08
N LEU A 25 18.85 -23.84 -0.45
CA LEU A 25 20.19 -23.97 -1.04
C LEU A 25 20.51 -22.94 -2.14
N SER A 26 19.72 -21.89 -2.28
CA SER A 26 20.05 -20.77 -3.18
C SER A 26 21.18 -19.90 -2.63
N GLY A 27 21.35 -19.87 -1.31
CA GLY A 27 22.22 -18.92 -0.61
C GLY A 27 21.62 -17.50 -0.50
N GLU A 28 20.50 -17.23 -1.18
CA GLU A 28 19.83 -15.94 -1.13
C GLU A 28 18.94 -15.85 0.11
N ARG A 29 19.21 -14.84 0.93
CA ARG A 29 18.53 -14.62 2.20
C ARG A 29 17.90 -13.25 2.22
N ILE A 30 16.62 -13.21 2.57
CA ILE A 30 15.88 -11.97 2.75
C ILE A 30 15.62 -11.74 4.23
N ALA A 31 15.83 -10.51 4.71
CA ALA A 31 15.45 -10.13 6.07
C ALA A 31 13.94 -10.21 6.18
N ALA A 32 13.45 -11.10 7.03
CA ALA A 32 12.04 -11.46 7.17
C ALA A 32 11.39 -10.70 8.33
N CYS A 33 12.08 -10.64 9.46
CA CYS A 33 11.66 -9.85 10.61
C CYS A 33 12.87 -9.31 11.38
N ALA A 34 12.64 -8.18 12.05
CA ALA A 34 13.58 -7.55 12.96
C ALA A 34 13.06 -7.70 14.38
N ILE A 35 13.96 -8.03 15.29
CA ILE A 35 13.73 -8.17 16.72
C ILE A 35 14.47 -7.04 17.42
N ALA A 36 13.81 -6.33 18.32
CA ALA A 36 14.37 -5.27 19.12
C ALA A 36 14.01 -5.46 20.59
N ARG A 37 14.96 -5.23 21.51
CA ARG A 37 14.74 -5.27 22.95
C ARG A 37 15.56 -4.17 23.64
N LEU A 38 14.96 -3.45 24.57
CA LEU A 38 15.66 -2.55 25.48
C LEU A 38 16.15 -3.30 26.72
N SER A 39 17.16 -2.75 27.40
CA SER A 39 17.65 -3.24 28.70
C SER A 39 16.58 -3.28 29.79
N THR A 40 15.49 -2.53 29.63
CA THR A 40 14.31 -2.55 30.51
C THR A 40 13.44 -3.80 30.33
N GLY A 41 13.65 -4.57 29.26
CA GLY A 41 12.85 -5.74 28.87
C GLY A 41 11.70 -5.44 27.90
N GLU A 42 11.44 -4.16 27.63
CA GLU A 42 10.52 -3.76 26.54
C GLU A 42 11.06 -4.26 25.20
N HIS A 43 10.20 -4.88 24.38
CA HIS A 43 10.63 -5.50 23.14
C HIS A 43 9.55 -5.42 22.05
N LYS A 44 9.98 -5.58 20.80
CA LYS A 44 9.10 -5.57 19.63
C LYS A 44 9.73 -6.43 18.54
N VAL A 45 8.89 -7.24 17.90
CA VAL A 45 9.26 -8.03 16.73
C VAL A 45 8.37 -7.59 15.56
N MET A 46 8.99 -7.26 14.43
CA MET A 46 8.27 -6.69 13.29
C MET A 46 8.70 -7.32 11.97
N GLN A 47 7.72 -7.58 11.11
CA GLN A 47 7.98 -7.97 9.72
C GLN A 47 8.68 -6.83 8.99
N THR A 48 9.73 -7.14 8.23
CA THR A 48 10.51 -6.14 7.51
C THR A 48 10.08 -5.96 6.06
N ILE A 49 9.40 -6.95 5.48
CA ILE A 49 8.97 -6.92 4.08
C ILE A 49 7.48 -6.60 4.02
N PRO A 50 7.05 -5.52 3.34
CA PRO A 50 5.62 -5.24 3.20
C PRO A 50 4.86 -6.38 2.49
N SER A 51 3.61 -6.66 2.90
CA SER A 51 2.80 -7.72 2.28
C SER A 51 2.58 -7.49 0.78
N ALA A 52 2.51 -6.23 0.33
CA ALA A 52 2.46 -5.90 -1.10
C ALA A 52 3.72 -6.35 -1.85
N THR A 53 4.91 -6.19 -1.25
CA THR A 53 6.18 -6.65 -1.80
C THR A 53 6.22 -8.18 -1.86
N LEU A 54 5.76 -8.86 -0.81
CA LEU A 54 5.64 -10.33 -0.81
C LEU A 54 4.73 -10.82 -1.94
N ILE A 55 3.61 -10.14 -2.20
CA ILE A 55 2.70 -10.45 -3.31
C ILE A 55 3.41 -10.28 -4.65
N CYS A 56 4.16 -9.20 -4.84
CA CYS A 56 4.93 -8.98 -6.07
C CYS A 56 6.01 -10.05 -6.30
N MET A 57 6.72 -10.47 -5.25
CA MET A 57 7.81 -11.43 -5.35
C MET A 57 7.33 -12.88 -5.51
N TYR A 58 6.29 -13.26 -4.77
CA TYR A 58 5.89 -14.66 -4.60
C TYR A 58 4.51 -14.99 -5.17
N GLY A 59 3.75 -14.00 -5.65
CA GLY A 59 2.44 -14.20 -6.27
C GLY A 59 1.51 -15.06 -5.43
N ALA A 60 1.07 -16.19 -5.98
CA ALA A 60 0.18 -17.13 -5.30
C ALA A 60 0.75 -17.69 -3.97
N GLN A 61 2.08 -17.72 -3.81
CA GLN A 61 2.75 -18.22 -2.61
C GLN A 61 2.98 -17.15 -1.54
N ALA A 62 2.64 -15.88 -1.81
CA ALA A 62 2.87 -14.78 -0.88
C ALA A 62 2.20 -15.00 0.49
N LYS A 63 0.98 -15.55 0.50
CA LYS A 63 0.27 -15.87 1.75
C LYS A 63 0.96 -16.96 2.56
N ALA A 64 1.58 -17.94 1.90
CA ALA A 64 2.35 -18.98 2.56
C ALA A 64 3.63 -18.40 3.17
N MET A 65 4.33 -17.54 2.42
CA MET A 65 5.52 -16.82 2.91
C MET A 65 5.18 -15.92 4.11
N GLU A 66 4.12 -15.12 4.03
CA GLU A 66 3.63 -14.28 5.14
C GLU A 66 3.23 -15.13 6.36
N GLY A 67 2.65 -16.32 6.13
CA GLY A 67 2.37 -17.28 7.20
C GLY A 67 3.62 -17.81 7.90
N LEU A 68 4.70 -18.06 7.15
CA LEU A 68 5.99 -18.47 7.69
C LEU A 68 6.60 -17.33 8.53
N ILE A 69 6.66 -16.12 7.97
CA ILE A 69 7.16 -14.93 8.67
C ILE A 69 6.39 -14.70 9.98
N ARG A 70 5.06 -14.77 9.93
CA ARG A 70 4.22 -14.61 11.13
C ARG A 70 4.50 -15.68 12.19
N THR A 71 4.75 -16.93 11.77
CA THR A 71 5.13 -17.98 12.73
C THR A 71 6.46 -17.68 13.42
N VAL A 72 7.46 -17.22 12.66
CA VAL A 72 8.76 -16.79 13.23
C VAL A 72 8.57 -15.61 14.20
N ILE A 73 7.75 -14.63 13.84
CA ILE A 73 7.46 -13.48 14.72
C ILE A 73 6.81 -13.93 16.03
N ASN A 74 5.81 -14.81 15.95
CA ASN A 74 5.14 -15.34 17.14
C ASN A 74 6.08 -16.13 18.05
N ASP A 75 6.95 -16.96 17.46
CA ASP A 75 7.98 -17.71 18.17
C ASP A 75 9.00 -16.79 18.86
N ALA A 76 9.48 -15.76 18.16
CA ALA A 76 10.38 -14.75 18.72
C ALA A 76 9.73 -13.96 19.87
N ASN A 77 8.47 -13.56 19.74
CA ASN A 77 7.74 -12.91 20.83
C ASN A 77 7.63 -13.83 22.05
N ALA A 78 7.26 -15.11 21.84
CA ALA A 78 7.20 -16.08 22.94
C ALA A 78 8.56 -16.26 23.63
N TRP A 79 9.66 -16.29 22.89
CA TRP A 79 11.02 -16.34 23.45
C TRP A 79 11.33 -15.13 24.35
N LEU A 80 10.98 -13.92 23.88
CA LEU A 80 11.22 -12.67 24.60
C LEU A 80 10.32 -12.51 25.83
N ASP A 81 9.07 -12.95 25.74
CA ASP A 81 8.12 -12.98 26.86
C ASP A 81 8.61 -13.88 28.01
N ASN A 82 9.31 -14.97 27.67
CA ASN A 82 9.99 -15.82 28.64
C ASN A 82 11.31 -15.23 29.18
N LYS A 83 11.65 -13.99 28.81
CA LYS A 83 12.85 -13.25 29.24
C LYS A 83 14.17 -13.97 28.91
N LEU A 84 14.16 -14.79 27.85
CA LEU A 84 15.33 -15.53 27.42
C LEU A 84 16.33 -14.63 26.65
N PRO A 85 17.64 -14.93 26.65
CA PRO A 85 18.63 -14.09 25.98
C PRO A 85 18.42 -14.01 24.45
N LEU A 86 18.44 -12.80 23.87
CA LEU A 86 18.27 -12.62 22.42
C LEU A 86 19.45 -13.19 21.62
N SER A 87 20.65 -13.13 22.20
CA SER A 87 21.86 -13.76 21.64
C SER A 87 21.66 -15.25 21.33
N GLU A 88 20.91 -15.96 22.16
CA GLU A 88 20.67 -17.40 22.05
C GLU A 88 19.46 -17.77 21.18
N TYR A 89 18.60 -16.78 20.85
CA TYR A 89 17.41 -17.04 20.03
C TYR A 89 17.77 -17.65 18.67
N GLN A 90 17.08 -18.73 18.30
CA GLN A 90 17.13 -19.34 16.97
C GLN A 90 15.70 -19.55 16.46
N PRO A 91 15.45 -19.25 15.18
CA PRO A 91 14.12 -19.42 14.59
C PRO A 91 13.77 -20.91 14.38
N PRO A 92 12.47 -21.27 14.34
CA PRO A 92 12.03 -22.66 14.45
C PRO A 92 12.10 -23.46 13.14
N PHE A 93 12.56 -22.88 12.03
CA PHE A 93 12.57 -23.52 10.72
C PHE A 93 13.99 -23.73 10.18
N SER A 94 14.20 -24.81 9.42
CA SER A 94 15.50 -25.14 8.84
C SER A 94 15.98 -24.15 7.77
N ASN A 95 15.07 -23.44 7.11
CA ASN A 95 15.37 -22.41 6.11
C ASN A 95 15.36 -20.99 6.69
N THR A 96 15.45 -20.86 8.01
CA THR A 96 15.56 -19.58 8.71
C THR A 96 16.93 -19.44 9.35
N PHE A 97 17.45 -18.21 9.34
CA PHE A 97 18.78 -17.88 9.82
C PHE A 97 18.71 -16.65 10.71
N SER A 98 19.55 -16.61 11.74
CA SER A 98 19.63 -15.47 12.65
C SER A 98 20.93 -14.70 12.43
N SER A 99 20.88 -13.37 12.48
CA SER A 99 22.10 -12.56 12.61
C SER A 99 22.76 -12.79 13.97
N GLU A 100 23.94 -12.21 14.17
CA GLU A 100 24.43 -11.95 15.52
C GLU A 100 23.49 -10.96 16.25
N ALA A 101 23.54 -10.94 17.58
CA ALA A 101 22.87 -9.92 18.37
C ALA A 101 23.77 -8.67 18.44
N TYR A 102 23.23 -7.52 18.04
CA TYR A 102 23.94 -6.25 18.04
C TYR A 102 23.39 -5.35 19.14
N THR A 103 24.26 -4.59 19.80
CA THR A 103 23.87 -3.62 20.83
C THR A 103 24.03 -2.19 20.34
N LEU A 104 23.17 -1.30 20.82
CA LEU A 104 23.28 0.15 20.59
C LEU A 104 22.73 0.94 21.78
N ASN A 105 23.03 2.22 21.81
CA ASN A 105 22.39 3.16 22.74
C ASN A 105 21.08 3.65 22.11
N ALA A 106 19.96 3.50 22.81
CA ALA A 106 18.64 3.85 22.31
C ALA A 106 17.69 4.13 23.47
N ASP A 107 16.82 5.13 23.31
CA ASP A 107 15.86 5.52 24.34
C ASP A 107 14.47 4.88 24.13
N SER A 108 14.25 4.18 23.01
CA SER A 108 13.01 3.46 22.72
C SER A 108 13.25 2.19 21.90
N VAL A 109 12.34 1.21 22.01
CA VAL A 109 12.38 -0.02 21.19
C VAL A 109 12.27 0.30 19.70
N ASP A 110 11.50 1.32 19.32
CA ASP A 110 11.36 1.72 17.91
C ASP A 110 12.66 2.25 17.31
N GLN A 111 13.52 2.93 18.07
CA GLN A 111 14.86 3.33 17.61
C GLN A 111 15.75 2.11 17.34
N VAL A 112 15.72 1.12 18.23
CA VAL A 112 16.46 -0.14 18.09
C VAL A 112 15.96 -0.91 16.85
N LEU A 113 14.65 -0.96 16.66
CA LEU A 113 14.01 -1.61 15.53
C LEU A 113 14.36 -0.92 14.21
N LYS A 114 14.31 0.41 14.16
CA LYS A 114 14.72 1.21 13.01
C LYS A 114 16.17 0.93 12.62
N ALA A 115 17.09 0.88 13.59
CA ALA A 115 18.49 0.54 13.34
C ALA A 115 18.66 -0.86 12.76
N SER A 116 17.94 -1.85 13.30
CA SER A 116 17.94 -3.23 12.79
C SER A 116 17.56 -3.29 11.31
N ILE A 117 16.45 -2.63 10.96
CA ILE A 117 15.89 -2.70 9.62
C ILE A 117 16.75 -1.92 8.62
N GLN A 118 17.21 -0.72 8.98
CA GLN A 118 18.10 0.09 8.12
C GLN A 118 19.41 -0.64 7.77
N ASN A 119 19.93 -1.46 8.68
CA ASN A 119 21.20 -2.16 8.48
C ASN A 119 21.06 -3.48 7.73
N THR A 120 19.87 -4.10 7.71
CA THR A 120 19.73 -5.51 7.30
C THR A 120 18.65 -5.77 6.26
N ALA A 121 17.65 -4.89 6.12
CA ALA A 121 16.46 -5.17 5.32
C ALA A 121 16.37 -4.29 4.07
N SER A 122 16.94 -4.78 2.97
CA SER A 122 16.94 -4.12 1.66
C SER A 122 15.54 -3.93 1.04
N LEU A 123 14.53 -4.66 1.53
CA LEU A 123 13.14 -4.63 1.04
C LEU A 123 12.19 -3.86 1.97
N ALA A 124 12.73 -3.23 3.03
CA ALA A 124 11.93 -2.45 3.96
C ALA A 124 11.51 -1.10 3.37
N PRO A 125 10.36 -0.54 3.81
CA PRO A 125 9.96 0.79 3.41
C PRO A 125 10.99 1.84 3.88
N VAL A 126 11.26 2.83 3.03
CA VAL A 126 12.27 3.89 3.29
C VAL A 126 11.86 4.79 4.47
N ASN A 127 10.55 4.89 4.76
CA ASN A 127 10.01 5.66 5.87
C ASN A 127 9.28 4.74 6.87
N PHE A 128 9.85 4.62 8.07
CA PHE A 128 9.29 3.85 9.20
C PHE A 128 8.12 4.54 9.91
N GLU A 129 7.91 5.84 9.64
CA GLU A 129 6.87 6.68 10.24
C GLU A 129 5.66 6.85 9.33
N GLU A 130 5.68 6.26 8.13
CA GLU A 130 4.43 6.01 7.44
C GLU A 130 3.72 4.96 8.30
N GLU A 131 2.73 5.42 9.08
CA GLU A 131 1.69 4.55 9.64
C GLU A 131 1.48 3.43 8.63
N GLU A 132 1.64 2.18 9.06
CA GLU A 132 1.06 1.07 8.30
C GLU A 132 -0.32 1.59 7.91
N PRO A 133 -0.60 1.79 6.61
CA PRO A 133 -1.87 2.36 6.23
C PRO A 133 -2.87 1.44 6.88
N GLU A 134 -3.64 1.97 7.86
CA GLU A 134 -4.52 1.23 8.78
C GLU A 134 -4.73 -0.13 8.19
N VAL A 135 -4.17 -1.19 8.78
CA VAL A 135 -4.34 -2.55 8.27
C VAL A 135 -5.83 -2.67 7.98
N VAL A 136 -6.18 -2.50 6.70
CA VAL A 136 -7.57 -2.40 6.29
C VAL A 136 -7.92 -3.85 6.36
N GLU A 137 -8.40 -4.25 7.54
CA GLU A 137 -8.88 -5.56 7.90
C GLU A 137 -9.42 -6.16 6.63
N THR A 138 -8.63 -7.07 6.04
CA THR A 138 -8.92 -7.83 4.83
C THR A 138 -10.28 -7.53 4.18
N ARG A 139 -10.48 -6.32 3.67
CA ARG A 139 -11.49 -6.05 2.67
C ARG A 139 -10.73 -6.27 1.39
N ARG A 140 -10.72 -7.54 1.01
CA ARG A 140 -10.76 -8.01 -0.37
C ARG A 140 -11.77 -7.16 -1.16
N GLY A 141 -11.37 -5.94 -1.47
CA GLY A 141 -12.14 -4.88 -2.10
C GLY A 141 -11.20 -4.11 -3.03
N SER A 142 -11.77 -3.57 -4.09
CA SER A 142 -11.09 -2.75 -5.09
C SER A 142 -10.49 -1.45 -4.52
N GLY A 143 -10.89 -1.03 -3.32
CA GLY A 143 -10.45 0.21 -2.68
C GLY A 143 -8.94 0.42 -2.59
N GLY A 144 -8.14 -0.64 -2.37
CA GLY A 144 -6.68 -0.52 -2.34
C GLY A 144 -6.08 -0.21 -3.72
N LEU A 145 -6.63 -0.80 -4.78
CA LEU A 145 -6.20 -0.53 -6.16
C LEU A 145 -6.62 0.87 -6.60
N ALA A 146 -7.88 1.23 -6.33
CA ALA A 146 -8.43 2.54 -6.64
C ALA A 146 -7.67 3.66 -5.92
N LYS A 147 -7.40 3.52 -4.61
CA LYS A 147 -6.66 4.51 -3.81
C LYS A 147 -5.25 4.74 -4.38
N ARG A 148 -4.52 3.67 -4.75
CA ARG A 148 -3.20 3.77 -5.37
C ARG A 148 -3.27 4.45 -6.74
N PHE A 149 -4.26 4.10 -7.56
CA PHE A 149 -4.45 4.72 -8.87
C PHE A 149 -4.72 6.21 -8.74
N VAL A 150 -5.67 6.62 -7.91
CA VAL A 150 -6.00 8.02 -7.63
C VAL A 150 -4.77 8.79 -7.16
N ALA A 151 -4.01 8.24 -6.21
CA ALA A 151 -2.81 8.88 -5.68
C ALA A 151 -1.73 9.06 -6.76
N LYS A 152 -1.49 8.04 -7.60
CA LYS A 152 -0.53 8.13 -8.72
C LYS A 152 -0.94 9.17 -9.75
N VAL A 153 -2.21 9.18 -10.16
CA VAL A 153 -2.73 10.16 -11.12
C VAL A 153 -2.56 11.57 -10.55
N LYS A 154 -3.04 11.81 -9.32
CA LYS A 154 -2.92 13.10 -8.65
C LYS A 154 -1.47 13.58 -8.56
N GLY A 155 -0.57 12.74 -8.06
CA GLY A 155 0.86 13.07 -7.97
C GLY A 155 1.41 13.49 -9.32
N SER A 156 1.18 12.67 -10.35
CA SER A 156 1.68 12.94 -11.70
C SER A 156 1.09 14.18 -12.37
N VAL A 157 -0.15 14.57 -12.05
CA VAL A 157 -0.73 15.83 -12.52
C VAL A 157 -0.08 17.01 -11.82
N ILE A 158 0.10 16.94 -10.50
CA ILE A 158 0.72 18.01 -9.71
C ILE A 158 2.18 18.20 -10.12
N ASP A 159 2.91 17.12 -10.42
CA ASP A 159 4.30 17.18 -10.87
C ASP A 159 4.45 17.95 -12.19
N LEU A 160 3.49 17.81 -13.12
CA LEU A 160 3.50 18.51 -14.41
C LEU A 160 2.83 19.89 -14.37
N SER A 161 1.83 20.07 -13.52
CA SER A 161 1.01 21.28 -13.45
C SER A 161 0.62 21.55 -12.00
N PRO A 162 1.53 22.11 -11.18
CA PRO A 162 1.31 22.29 -9.75
C PRO A 162 0.09 23.15 -9.40
N ASN A 163 -0.28 24.07 -10.28
CA ASN A 163 -1.46 24.93 -10.18
C ASN A 163 -2.79 24.15 -10.15
N LEU A 164 -2.81 22.91 -10.65
CA LEU A 164 -3.99 22.04 -10.64
C LEU A 164 -4.19 21.31 -9.31
N SER A 165 -3.30 21.47 -8.33
CA SER A 165 -3.46 20.85 -7.00
C SER A 165 -4.80 21.21 -6.34
N LYS A 166 -5.28 22.45 -6.54
CA LYS A 166 -6.57 22.95 -6.03
C LYS A 166 -7.79 22.28 -6.65
N ASN A 167 -7.64 21.69 -7.83
CA ASN A 167 -8.71 21.05 -8.59
C ASN A 167 -8.98 19.62 -8.07
N PHE A 168 -8.13 19.08 -7.17
CA PHE A 168 -8.31 17.73 -6.62
C PHE A 168 -9.05 17.70 -5.29
N ASN A 169 -9.76 16.60 -5.04
CA ASN A 169 -10.48 16.34 -3.79
C ASN A 169 -11.52 17.43 -3.44
N VAL A 170 -12.13 18.05 -4.46
CA VAL A 170 -13.07 19.15 -4.31
C VAL A 170 -14.39 18.62 -3.74
N LYS A 171 -14.94 19.35 -2.78
CA LYS A 171 -16.28 19.09 -2.24
C LYS A 171 -17.25 20.11 -2.81
N ILE A 172 -18.33 19.64 -3.43
CA ILE A 172 -19.42 20.48 -3.95
C ILE A 172 -20.72 20.02 -3.25
N GLY A 173 -21.58 20.96 -2.87
CA GLY A 173 -22.83 20.66 -2.15
C GLY A 173 -22.62 20.13 -0.72
N GLY A 174 -21.42 20.29 -0.15
CA GLY A 174 -21.08 19.92 1.24
C GLY A 174 -20.88 18.42 1.51
N MET A 175 -21.56 17.54 0.76
CA MET A 175 -21.55 16.09 0.96
C MET A 175 -20.79 15.31 -0.11
N HIS A 176 -20.84 15.75 -1.37
CA HIS A 176 -20.24 15.03 -2.49
C HIS A 176 -18.78 15.41 -2.67
N LYS A 177 -17.92 14.41 -2.84
CA LYS A 177 -16.48 14.59 -3.05
C LYS A 177 -16.10 14.08 -4.42
N TYR A 178 -15.48 14.96 -5.20
CA TYR A 178 -15.01 14.69 -6.54
C TYR A 178 -13.49 14.56 -6.53
N HIS A 179 -12.96 13.62 -7.32
CA HIS A 179 -11.52 13.46 -7.41
C HIS A 179 -10.88 14.64 -8.13
N PHE A 180 -11.52 15.15 -9.18
CA PHE A 180 -11.04 16.29 -9.95
C PHE A 180 -12.21 17.15 -10.47
N ILE A 181 -12.07 18.47 -10.39
CA ILE A 181 -12.98 19.45 -11.01
C ILE A 181 -12.14 20.46 -11.80
N GLY A 182 -12.36 20.55 -13.10
CA GLY A 182 -11.70 21.45 -14.05
C GLY A 182 -12.65 22.50 -14.62
N ASN A 183 -12.25 23.16 -15.70
CA ASN A 183 -13.08 24.15 -16.38
C ASN A 183 -14.27 23.49 -17.10
N GLY A 184 -15.43 23.46 -16.44
CA GLY A 184 -16.65 22.83 -16.94
C GLY A 184 -16.63 21.29 -16.96
N TYR A 185 -15.68 20.69 -16.22
CA TYR A 185 -15.42 19.26 -16.26
C TYR A 185 -15.33 18.67 -14.85
N ALA A 186 -15.97 17.53 -14.63
CA ALA A 186 -15.87 16.77 -13.39
C ALA A 186 -15.43 15.33 -13.64
N ALA A 187 -14.47 14.85 -12.86
CA ALA A 187 -14.02 13.47 -12.95
C ALA A 187 -13.91 12.76 -11.61
N ASN A 188 -14.33 11.50 -11.63
CA ASN A 188 -14.00 10.55 -10.59
C ASN A 188 -13.10 9.43 -11.13
N LEU A 189 -12.18 9.00 -10.28
CA LEU A 189 -11.20 7.96 -10.57
C LEU A 189 -11.55 6.70 -9.78
N GLY A 190 -11.63 5.56 -10.46
CA GLY A 190 -11.87 4.26 -9.86
C GLY A 190 -10.91 3.19 -10.41
N ALA A 191 -11.08 1.96 -9.97
CA ALA A 191 -10.30 0.84 -10.49
C ALA A 191 -11.14 -0.45 -10.55
N MET A 192 -10.96 -1.20 -11.64
CA MET A 192 -11.46 -2.53 -11.85
C MET A 192 -10.42 -3.55 -11.38
N ASN A 193 -10.74 -4.31 -10.33
CA ASN A 193 -9.95 -5.46 -9.90
C ASN A 193 -10.51 -6.74 -10.56
N PRO A 194 -9.77 -7.38 -11.48
CA PRO A 194 -10.26 -8.58 -12.17
C PRO A 194 -10.58 -9.77 -11.25
N ALA A 195 -9.95 -9.84 -10.08
CA ALA A 195 -10.29 -10.86 -9.09
C ALA A 195 -11.68 -10.63 -8.44
N MET A 196 -12.18 -9.39 -8.43
CA MET A 196 -13.38 -8.95 -7.71
C MET A 196 -14.16 -7.89 -8.50
N PRO A 197 -14.67 -8.23 -9.70
CA PRO A 197 -15.25 -7.23 -10.60
C PRO A 197 -16.54 -6.61 -10.08
N TYR A 198 -17.41 -7.39 -9.42
CA TYR A 198 -18.63 -6.86 -8.82
C TYR A 198 -18.37 -5.86 -7.67
N ASN A 199 -17.36 -6.11 -6.84
CA ASN A 199 -16.99 -5.17 -5.77
C ASN A 199 -16.47 -3.86 -6.38
N SER A 200 -15.68 -3.98 -7.45
CA SER A 200 -15.18 -2.83 -8.22
C SER A 200 -16.31 -1.99 -8.79
N VAL A 201 -17.32 -2.64 -9.37
CA VAL A 201 -18.51 -1.94 -9.87
C VAL A 201 -19.32 -1.31 -8.74
N ASN A 202 -19.51 -1.98 -7.60
CA ASN A 202 -20.24 -1.38 -6.47
C ASN A 202 -19.55 -0.11 -5.94
N GLU A 203 -18.22 -0.10 -5.86
CA GLU A 203 -17.47 1.11 -5.52
C GLU A 203 -17.60 2.18 -6.61
N ALA A 204 -17.53 1.79 -7.88
CA ALA A 204 -17.68 2.69 -9.03
C ALA A 204 -19.10 3.29 -9.13
N LYS A 205 -20.15 2.56 -8.76
CA LYS A 205 -21.54 3.05 -8.70
C LYS A 205 -21.68 4.25 -7.76
N ARG A 206 -20.97 4.24 -6.62
CA ARG A 206 -20.94 5.39 -5.72
C ARG A 206 -20.33 6.63 -6.39
N LEU A 207 -19.20 6.44 -7.07
CA LEU A 207 -18.51 7.52 -7.80
C LEU A 207 -19.34 8.06 -8.96
N LEU A 208 -20.04 7.18 -9.67
CA LEU A 208 -20.98 7.53 -10.72
C LEU A 208 -22.15 8.34 -10.17
N TRP A 209 -22.69 7.94 -9.02
CA TRP A 209 -23.79 8.66 -8.38
C TRP A 209 -23.40 10.07 -7.94
N ASP A 210 -22.19 10.25 -7.41
CA ASP A 210 -21.65 11.57 -7.11
C ASP A 210 -21.58 12.44 -8.38
N LEU A 211 -21.06 11.91 -9.49
CA LEU A 211 -21.01 12.63 -10.77
C LEU A 211 -22.40 12.97 -11.32
N ALA A 212 -23.38 12.10 -11.14
CA ALA A 212 -24.73 12.26 -11.70
C ALA A 212 -25.53 13.42 -11.09
N VAL A 213 -25.04 14.01 -9.99
CA VAL A 213 -25.69 15.12 -9.31
C VAL A 213 -24.83 16.38 -9.30
N VAL A 214 -23.65 16.37 -9.93
CA VAL A 214 -22.70 17.49 -9.86
C VAL A 214 -23.26 18.78 -10.45
N ASP A 215 -23.96 18.66 -11.58
CA ASP A 215 -24.59 19.75 -12.33
C ASP A 215 -25.71 20.45 -11.53
N GLN A 216 -26.34 19.73 -10.60
CA GLN A 216 -27.34 20.28 -9.68
C GLN A 216 -26.73 21.25 -8.66
N TYR A 217 -25.44 21.09 -8.36
CA TYR A 217 -24.72 21.92 -7.40
C TYR A 217 -23.76 22.91 -8.05
N ASP A 218 -23.24 22.58 -9.23
CA ASP A 218 -22.37 23.42 -10.04
C ASP A 218 -22.80 23.32 -11.51
N TRP A 219 -23.67 24.24 -11.91
CA TRP A 219 -24.23 24.33 -13.26
C TRP A 219 -23.19 24.63 -14.34
N THR A 220 -21.96 24.99 -13.96
CA THR A 220 -20.88 25.22 -14.93
C THR A 220 -20.28 23.92 -15.45
N ILE A 221 -20.56 22.78 -14.80
CA ILE A 221 -20.07 21.47 -15.21
C ILE A 221 -20.93 20.93 -16.36
N GLU A 222 -20.32 20.84 -17.53
CA GLU A 222 -20.95 20.35 -18.77
C GLU A 222 -20.54 18.91 -19.09
N GLU A 223 -19.34 18.50 -18.67
CA GLU A 223 -18.80 17.17 -18.94
C GLU A 223 -18.48 16.40 -17.65
N GLN A 224 -18.97 15.16 -17.56
CA GLN A 224 -18.67 14.25 -16.45
C GLN A 224 -18.02 12.96 -16.95
N GLU A 225 -16.94 12.54 -16.28
CA GLU A 225 -16.24 11.31 -16.62
C GLU A 225 -15.91 10.44 -15.41
N LEU A 226 -16.16 9.15 -15.57
CA LEU A 226 -15.70 8.13 -14.65
C LEU A 226 -14.54 7.37 -15.28
N ILE A 227 -13.32 7.64 -14.80
CA ILE A 227 -12.10 7.02 -15.32
C ILE A 227 -11.77 5.81 -14.45
N ILE A 228 -11.88 4.61 -15.03
CA ILE A 228 -11.61 3.33 -14.38
C ILE A 228 -10.26 2.79 -14.85
N TYR A 229 -9.34 2.63 -13.90
CA TYR A 229 -8.14 1.84 -14.15
C TYR A 229 -8.48 0.36 -14.30
N MET A 230 -7.99 -0.28 -15.35
CA MET A 230 -8.07 -1.72 -15.55
C MET A 230 -6.67 -2.24 -15.93
N PRO A 231 -6.12 -3.24 -15.23
CA PRO A 231 -4.86 -3.87 -15.63
C PRO A 231 -4.89 -4.35 -17.08
N GLU A 232 -3.72 -4.52 -17.70
CA GLU A 232 -3.61 -5.15 -19.02
C GLU A 232 -3.81 -6.67 -18.94
N ASP A 233 -4.23 -7.28 -20.06
CA ASP A 233 -4.56 -8.72 -20.16
C ASP A 233 -3.32 -9.63 -20.05
N ASP A 234 -2.13 -9.08 -20.29
CA ASP A 234 -0.85 -9.78 -20.14
C ASP A 234 -0.35 -9.83 -18.68
N ASN A 235 -1.11 -9.25 -17.74
CA ASN A 235 -0.72 -9.20 -16.35
C ASN A 235 -0.79 -10.60 -15.70
N ILE A 236 0.37 -11.16 -15.35
CA ILE A 236 0.56 -12.47 -14.70
C ILE A 236 -0.20 -12.65 -13.37
N THR A 237 -0.73 -11.56 -12.79
CA THR A 237 -1.48 -11.57 -11.54
C THR A 237 -2.87 -12.17 -11.68
N TYR A 238 -3.48 -12.11 -12.87
CA TYR A 238 -4.87 -12.52 -13.09
C TYR A 238 -4.97 -13.59 -14.18
N SER A 239 -5.88 -14.54 -13.99
CA SER A 239 -6.20 -15.50 -15.05
C SER A 239 -7.02 -14.84 -16.16
N LYS A 240 -6.89 -15.34 -17.40
CA LYS A 240 -7.71 -14.89 -18.55
C LYS A 240 -9.21 -14.89 -18.24
N LYS A 241 -9.70 -15.90 -17.51
CA LYS A 241 -11.10 -15.99 -17.10
C LYS A 241 -11.54 -14.86 -16.16
N GLN A 242 -10.66 -14.42 -15.26
CA GLN A 242 -10.92 -13.27 -14.39
C GLN A 242 -10.94 -11.97 -15.19
N TYR A 243 -10.06 -11.86 -16.19
CA TYR A 243 -10.00 -10.71 -17.07
C TYR A 243 -11.27 -10.57 -17.91
N GLU A 244 -11.68 -11.62 -18.61
CA GLU A 244 -12.91 -11.63 -19.42
C GLU A 244 -14.14 -11.30 -18.57
N LYS A 245 -14.25 -11.89 -17.38
CA LYS A 245 -15.34 -11.56 -16.46
C LYS A 245 -15.35 -10.09 -16.06
N ALA A 246 -14.18 -9.51 -15.82
CA ALA A 246 -14.07 -8.10 -15.44
C ALA A 246 -14.46 -7.19 -16.59
N LYS A 247 -14.04 -7.52 -17.82
CA LYS A 247 -14.40 -6.81 -19.04
C LYS A 247 -15.91 -6.86 -19.29
N ASP A 248 -16.53 -8.03 -19.18
CA ASP A 248 -17.98 -8.21 -19.31
C ASP A 248 -18.75 -7.41 -18.25
N THR A 249 -18.24 -7.40 -17.01
CA THR A 249 -18.88 -6.66 -15.92
C THR A 249 -18.74 -5.15 -16.14
N LEU A 250 -17.59 -4.70 -16.66
CA LEU A 250 -17.35 -3.29 -16.97
C LEU A 250 -18.22 -2.80 -18.14
N ALA A 251 -18.36 -3.59 -19.19
CA ALA A 251 -19.23 -3.27 -20.33
C ALA A 251 -20.69 -3.07 -19.89
N ARG A 252 -21.22 -3.95 -19.03
CA ARG A 252 -22.57 -3.78 -18.47
C ARG A 252 -22.71 -2.53 -17.60
N PHE A 253 -21.61 -2.15 -16.93
CA PHE A 253 -21.61 -0.95 -16.10
C PHE A 253 -21.47 0.33 -16.93
N GLU A 254 -20.81 0.27 -18.09
CA GLU A 254 -20.79 1.34 -19.09
C GLU A 254 -22.20 1.65 -19.59
N ASP A 255 -23.02 0.63 -19.89
CA ASP A 255 -24.44 0.83 -20.23
C ASP A 255 -25.23 1.58 -19.13
N GLU A 256 -24.91 1.37 -17.85
CA GLU A 256 -25.52 2.10 -16.73
C GLU A 256 -25.02 3.55 -16.63
N ALA A 257 -23.76 3.80 -16.97
CA ALA A 257 -23.16 5.14 -16.96
C ALA A 257 -23.73 6.00 -18.10
N ASP A 258 -23.91 5.41 -19.27
CA ASP A 258 -24.50 6.07 -20.44
C ASP A 258 -25.94 6.52 -20.20
N GLN A 259 -26.73 5.74 -19.46
CA GLN A 259 -28.09 6.15 -19.03
C GLN A 259 -28.10 7.41 -18.16
N LYS A 260 -26.97 7.73 -17.50
CA LYS A 260 -26.79 8.93 -16.69
C LYS A 260 -26.04 10.04 -17.44
N SER A 261 -25.79 9.87 -18.75
CA SER A 261 -24.98 10.79 -19.57
C SER A 261 -23.57 11.02 -19.00
N ILE A 262 -23.01 10.06 -18.27
CA ILE A 262 -21.65 10.13 -17.73
C ILE A 262 -20.77 9.21 -18.57
N ARG A 263 -19.69 9.75 -19.11
CA ARG A 263 -18.79 8.95 -19.94
C ARG A 263 -17.89 8.07 -19.07
N LEU A 264 -17.97 6.76 -19.27
CA LEU A 264 -17.04 5.81 -18.66
C LEU A 264 -15.80 5.66 -19.54
N ILE A 265 -14.62 5.85 -18.95
CA ILE A 265 -13.34 5.70 -19.65
C ILE A 265 -12.53 4.62 -18.96
N THR A 266 -12.03 3.67 -19.74
CA THR A 266 -11.12 2.64 -19.25
C THR A 266 -9.68 2.98 -19.61
N THR A 267 -8.75 2.73 -18.69
CA THR A 267 -7.32 2.99 -18.91
C THR A 267 -6.45 1.95 -18.21
N SER A 268 -5.36 1.53 -18.83
CA SER A 268 -4.32 0.70 -18.20
C SER A 268 -3.20 1.49 -17.55
N SER A 269 -3.23 2.82 -17.67
CA SER A 269 -2.12 3.67 -17.24
C SER A 269 -2.60 4.92 -16.50
N SER A 270 -1.89 5.26 -15.41
CA SER A 270 -2.07 6.52 -14.71
C SER A 270 -1.68 7.73 -15.57
N PHE A 271 -0.76 7.56 -16.53
CA PHE A 271 -0.34 8.64 -17.41
C PHE A 271 -1.43 9.04 -18.40
N SER A 272 -2.18 8.07 -18.93
CA SER A 272 -3.33 8.37 -19.81
C SER A 272 -4.43 9.14 -19.07
N ALA A 273 -4.73 8.74 -17.82
CA ALA A 273 -5.67 9.48 -16.98
C ALA A 273 -5.17 10.90 -16.65
N ARG A 274 -3.89 11.04 -16.29
CA ARG A 274 -3.23 12.35 -16.06
C ARG A 274 -3.39 13.27 -17.27
N ASP A 275 -3.03 12.80 -18.46
CA ASP A 275 -3.06 13.61 -19.69
C ASP A 275 -4.48 14.06 -20.03
N ARG A 276 -5.46 13.22 -19.70
CA ARG A 276 -6.88 13.56 -19.84
C ARG A 276 -7.30 14.66 -18.88
N LEU A 277 -6.96 14.54 -17.59
CA LEU A 277 -7.28 15.57 -16.59
C LEU A 277 -6.61 16.90 -16.92
N ILE A 278 -5.36 16.90 -17.38
CA ILE A 278 -4.65 18.12 -17.78
C ILE A 278 -5.31 18.81 -18.98
N LYS A 279 -5.79 18.03 -19.97
CA LYS A 279 -6.50 18.58 -21.13
C LYS A 279 -7.86 19.19 -20.77
N ALA A 280 -8.49 18.69 -19.71
CA ALA A 280 -9.79 19.14 -19.23
C ALA A 280 -9.71 20.20 -18.12
N ALA A 281 -8.49 20.66 -17.78
CA ALA A 281 -8.23 21.58 -16.68
C ALA A 281 -8.37 23.05 -17.07
#